data_AF-A0A353R943-F1
#
_entry.id   AF-A0A353R943-F1
#
_cell.length_a   1.000
_cell.length_b   1.000
_cell.length_c   1.000
_cell.angle_alpha   90.00
_cell.angle_beta   90.00
_cell.angle_gamma   90.00
#
_symmetry.space_group_name_H-M   'P 1'
#
loop_
_entity.id
_entity.type
_entity.pdbx_description
1 polymer ?
#
loop_
_entity_poly.entity_id
_entity_poly.type
_entity_poly.pdbx_seq_one_letter_code
_entity_poly.pdbx_strand_id
1 'polypeptide(L)'
;KTGQVTEITTTTASCPGNVTSDGGAPVTARGLCWSTTQNPTIADAKTTDGDGTGTFTGHMTGLTSNTTYYVRAYATNSVGTSYGEQRSFKTNQGALGDTFTDARDGKVYKMVTIGEQVWMAENLAYLPAVAGPGTGSITTPYYYVHGYNGTDVNAAKATANYKCYGVLYNWAA
;
A
#
# COMPACT_ATOMS: atom_id res chain seq x y z
N LYS A 1 -29.17 5.72 6.18
CA LYS A 1 -28.67 6.39 4.95
C LYS A 1 -27.15 6.47 4.99
N THR A 2 -26.50 6.22 3.85
CA THR A 2 -25.04 6.33 3.70
C THR A 2 -24.71 7.62 2.97
N GLY A 3 -23.89 8.47 3.58
CA GLY A 3 -23.45 9.74 2.99
C GLY A 3 -22.34 9.55 1.96
N GLN A 4 -21.81 10.67 1.45
CA GLN A 4 -20.67 10.66 0.53
C GLN A 4 -19.37 10.40 1.30
N VAL A 5 -18.49 9.57 0.74
CA VAL A 5 -17.17 9.31 1.35
C VAL A 5 -16.26 10.52 1.14
N THR A 6 -15.57 10.94 2.20
CA THR A 6 -14.68 12.10 2.26
C THR A 6 -13.35 11.72 2.95
N GLU A 7 -12.40 12.66 2.99
CA GLU A 7 -11.10 12.47 3.68
C GLU A 7 -10.39 11.17 3.26
N ILE A 8 -10.48 10.83 1.98
CA ILE A 8 -9.91 9.60 1.43
C ILE A 8 -8.40 9.77 1.41
N THR A 9 -7.70 8.92 2.17
CA THR A 9 -6.25 8.79 2.15
C THR A 9 -5.87 7.46 1.48
N THR A 10 -4.63 7.04 1.70
CA THR A 10 -4.09 5.78 1.18
C THR A 10 -4.51 4.58 2.04
N THR A 11 -4.84 4.80 3.32
CA THR A 11 -5.17 3.73 4.28
C THR A 11 -6.39 4.03 5.15
N THR A 12 -7.01 5.20 4.98
CA THR A 12 -8.18 5.64 5.73
C THR A 12 -9.19 6.38 4.84
N ALA A 13 -10.43 6.45 5.29
CA ALA A 13 -11.46 7.30 4.70
C ALA A 13 -12.56 7.59 5.74
N SER A 14 -13.27 8.70 5.61
CA SER A 14 -14.38 9.08 6.48
C SER A 14 -15.70 9.01 5.70
N CYS A 15 -16.78 8.58 6.35
CA CYS A 15 -18.10 8.62 5.73
C CYS A 15 -19.17 8.98 6.77
N PRO A 16 -20.00 10.01 6.52
CA PRO A 16 -21.14 10.32 7.36
C PRO A 16 -22.27 9.31 7.12
N GLY A 17 -22.94 8.93 8.20
CA GLY A 17 -24.14 8.09 8.19
C GLY A 17 -25.29 8.77 8.92
N ASN A 18 -26.52 8.35 8.60
CA ASN A 18 -27.70 8.81 9.32
C ASN A 18 -28.72 7.69 9.49
N VAL A 19 -29.10 7.40 10.73
CA VAL A 19 -30.17 6.46 11.07
C VAL A 19 -31.46 7.24 11.24
N THR A 20 -32.38 7.12 10.30
CA THR A 20 -33.60 7.96 10.21
C THR A 20 -34.82 7.37 10.91
N SER A 21 -34.79 6.08 11.24
CA SER A 21 -35.86 5.37 11.92
C SER A 21 -35.26 4.18 12.67
N ASP A 22 -35.87 3.82 13.79
CA ASP A 22 -35.51 2.67 14.61
C ASP A 22 -36.23 1.38 14.16
N GLY A 23 -37.16 1.48 13.20
CA GLY A 23 -37.91 0.34 12.68
C GLY A 23 -38.79 -0.34 13.74
N GLY A 24 -39.19 0.38 14.79
CA GLY A 24 -40.09 -0.14 15.84
C GLY A 24 -39.40 -0.82 17.02
N ALA A 25 -38.06 -0.83 17.08
CA ALA A 25 -37.30 -1.26 18.25
C ALA A 25 -36.03 -0.42 18.42
N PRO A 26 -35.58 -0.13 19.66
CA PRO A 26 -34.39 0.69 19.88
C PRO A 26 -33.17 0.16 19.11
N VAL A 27 -32.50 1.06 18.39
CA VAL A 27 -31.24 0.75 17.70
C VAL A 27 -30.16 0.53 18.75
N THR A 28 -29.59 -0.66 18.77
CA THR A 28 -28.56 -1.07 19.74
C THR A 28 -27.14 -0.90 19.21
N ALA A 29 -26.96 -0.77 17.90
CA ALA A 29 -25.67 -0.46 17.28
C ALA A 29 -25.86 0.19 15.92
N ARG A 30 -25.01 1.16 15.58
CA ARG A 30 -24.91 1.75 14.24
C ARG A 30 -23.46 1.94 13.84
N GLY A 31 -23.22 2.08 12.55
CA GLY A 31 -21.89 2.37 12.03
C GLY A 31 -21.80 2.22 10.53
N LEU A 32 -20.59 2.02 10.03
CA LEU A 32 -20.30 1.70 8.64
C LEU A 32 -19.83 0.26 8.52
N CYS A 33 -20.11 -0.39 7.40
CA CYS A 33 -19.47 -1.63 6.98
C CYS A 33 -18.91 -1.48 5.56
N TRP A 34 -17.73 -2.02 5.31
CA TRP A 34 -17.05 -1.91 4.01
C TRP A 34 -16.30 -3.17 3.61
N SER A 35 -16.14 -3.36 2.31
CA SER A 35 -15.43 -4.48 1.69
C SER A 35 -14.95 -4.09 0.28
N THR A 36 -14.06 -4.91 -0.30
CA THR A 36 -13.69 -4.82 -1.72
C THR A 36 -14.73 -5.48 -2.62
N THR A 37 -15.68 -6.25 -2.06
CA THR A 37 -16.84 -6.78 -2.76
C THR A 37 -18.09 -5.93 -2.54
N GLN A 38 -19.00 -5.95 -3.51
CA GLN A 38 -20.28 -5.24 -3.38
C GLN A 38 -21.17 -5.85 -2.30
N ASN A 39 -22.07 -5.02 -1.78
CA ASN A 39 -23.03 -5.28 -0.71
C ASN A 39 -22.38 -5.70 0.62
N PRO A 40 -21.43 -4.90 1.16
CA PRO A 40 -20.82 -5.22 2.46
C PRO A 40 -21.88 -5.29 3.56
N THR A 41 -21.60 -6.13 4.54
CA THR A 41 -22.45 -6.43 5.70
C THR A 41 -21.68 -6.25 7.00
N ILE A 42 -22.33 -6.43 8.14
CA ILE A 42 -21.67 -6.35 9.46
C ILE A 42 -20.72 -7.52 9.74
N ALA A 43 -20.67 -8.53 8.84
CA ALA A 43 -19.68 -9.61 8.89
C ALA A 43 -18.32 -9.19 8.29
N ASP A 44 -18.31 -8.13 7.47
CA ASP A 44 -17.09 -7.53 6.91
C ASP A 44 -16.44 -6.56 7.91
N ALA A 45 -15.46 -5.78 7.43
CA ALA A 45 -14.89 -4.69 8.20
C ALA A 45 -15.99 -3.66 8.53
N LYS A 46 -16.02 -3.20 9.79
CA LYS A 46 -17.03 -2.26 10.28
C LYS A 46 -16.52 -1.35 11.38
N THR A 47 -17.17 -0.21 11.54
CA THR A 47 -17.09 0.65 12.73
C THR A 47 -18.21 0.34 13.70
N THR A 48 -18.18 0.92 14.90
CA THR A 48 -19.33 0.96 15.83
C THR A 48 -19.39 2.36 16.42
N ASP A 49 -20.35 3.14 15.93
CA ASP A 49 -20.44 4.60 16.11
C ASP A 49 -21.64 4.98 17.01
N GLY A 50 -21.89 4.12 18.01
CA GLY A 50 -22.92 4.28 19.02
C GLY A 50 -24.24 3.56 18.72
N ASP A 51 -25.30 4.01 19.39
CA ASP A 51 -26.65 3.47 19.34
C ASP A 51 -27.68 4.57 18.99
N GLY A 52 -28.96 4.21 18.94
CA GLY A 52 -30.05 5.14 18.66
C GLY A 52 -30.08 5.72 17.24
N THR A 53 -31.05 6.61 17.01
CA THR A 53 -31.23 7.32 15.74
C THR A 53 -30.34 8.57 15.65
N GLY A 54 -30.19 9.11 14.44
CA GLY A 54 -29.46 10.35 14.18
C GLY A 54 -28.21 10.17 13.32
N THR A 55 -27.48 11.27 13.17
CA THR A 55 -26.27 11.36 12.35
C THR A 55 -25.04 10.87 13.13
N PHE A 56 -24.11 10.25 12.41
CA PHE A 56 -22.80 9.87 12.92
C PHE A 56 -21.76 10.00 11.80
N THR A 57 -20.48 9.99 12.16
CA THR A 57 -19.37 9.92 11.19
C THR A 57 -18.53 8.72 11.56
N GLY A 58 -18.42 7.76 10.62
CA GLY A 58 -17.56 6.60 10.78
C GLY A 58 -16.21 6.83 10.10
N HIS A 59 -15.14 6.39 10.76
CA HIS A 59 -13.78 6.43 10.24
C HIS A 59 -13.32 5.03 9.86
N MET A 60 -13.15 4.80 8.55
CA MET A 60 -12.64 3.56 8.00
C MET A 60 -11.11 3.57 8.07
N THR A 61 -10.53 2.52 8.66
CA THR A 61 -9.08 2.34 8.80
C THR A 61 -8.66 0.96 8.29
N GLY A 62 -7.34 0.74 8.16
CA GLY A 62 -6.81 -0.54 7.67
C GLY A 62 -7.12 -0.79 6.18
N LEU A 63 -7.31 0.27 5.39
CA LEU A 63 -7.53 0.16 3.96
C LEU A 63 -6.20 -0.04 3.23
N THR A 64 -6.25 -0.72 2.08
CA THR A 64 -5.11 -0.86 1.18
C THR A 64 -5.10 0.28 0.16
N SER A 65 -3.94 0.86 -0.11
CA SER A 65 -3.81 1.94 -1.10
C SER A 65 -4.21 1.50 -2.51
N ASN A 66 -4.56 2.46 -3.38
CA ASN A 66 -5.01 2.21 -4.76
C ASN A 66 -6.16 1.19 -4.92
N THR A 67 -6.93 0.92 -3.85
CA THR A 67 -7.94 -0.13 -3.85
C THR A 67 -9.35 0.48 -3.85
N THR A 68 -10.25 -0.12 -4.64
CA THR A 68 -11.66 0.25 -4.66
C THR A 68 -12.40 -0.48 -3.54
N TYR A 69 -13.13 0.29 -2.73
CA TYR A 69 -13.96 -0.21 -1.65
C TYR A 69 -15.42 0.19 -1.86
N TYR A 70 -16.31 -0.66 -1.35
CA TYR A 70 -17.74 -0.40 -1.22
C TYR A 70 -18.07 -0.23 0.26
N VAL A 71 -18.92 0.75 0.59
CA VAL A 71 -19.31 1.07 1.97
C VAL A 71 -20.81 1.27 2.10
N ARG A 72 -21.37 0.86 3.23
CA ARG A 72 -22.78 1.06 3.61
C ARG A 72 -22.85 1.43 5.08
N ALA A 73 -23.74 2.37 5.43
CA ALA A 73 -24.15 2.56 6.82
C ALA A 73 -25.04 1.40 7.26
N TYR A 74 -24.92 0.94 8.50
CA TYR A 74 -25.77 -0.08 9.09
C TYR A 74 -26.40 0.42 10.41
N ALA A 75 -27.54 -0.16 10.76
CA ALA A 75 -28.17 -0.03 12.06
C ALA A 75 -28.76 -1.38 12.47
N THR A 76 -28.53 -1.79 13.72
CA THR A 76 -28.99 -3.06 14.29
C THR A 76 -29.93 -2.77 15.45
N ASN A 77 -31.03 -3.49 15.51
CA ASN A 77 -31.95 -3.55 16.65
C ASN A 77 -32.27 -5.02 16.98
N SER A 78 -33.23 -5.26 17.87
CA SER A 78 -33.64 -6.62 18.25
C SER A 78 -34.30 -7.43 17.12
N VAL A 79 -34.77 -6.78 16.05
CA VAL A 79 -35.42 -7.42 14.90
C VAL A 79 -34.39 -7.82 13.85
N GLY A 80 -33.33 -7.04 13.67
CA GLY A 80 -32.24 -7.35 12.77
C GLY A 80 -31.39 -6.14 12.39
N THR A 81 -30.62 -6.29 11.31
CA THR A 81 -29.76 -5.23 10.78
C THR A 81 -30.30 -4.70 9.46
N SER A 82 -30.45 -3.38 9.39
CA SER A 82 -30.79 -2.67 8.17
C SER A 82 -29.57 -1.93 7.64
N TYR A 83 -29.51 -1.77 6.32
CA TYR A 83 -28.38 -1.15 5.63
C TYR A 83 -28.84 0.01 4.75
N GLY A 84 -28.00 1.04 4.66
CA GLY A 84 -28.17 2.14 3.74
C GLY A 84 -27.79 1.79 2.30
N GLU A 85 -27.86 2.80 1.45
CA GLU A 85 -27.35 2.77 0.07
C GLU A 85 -25.86 2.42 0.05
N GLN A 86 -25.44 1.69 -0.97
CA GLN A 86 -24.03 1.46 -1.22
C GLN A 86 -23.39 2.69 -1.85
N ARG A 87 -22.19 3.03 -1.36
CA ARG A 87 -21.26 3.95 -2.03
C ARG A 87 -20.00 3.19 -2.40
N SER A 88 -19.32 3.64 -3.44
CA SER A 88 -17.98 3.17 -3.80
C SER A 88 -17.01 4.34 -3.74
N PHE A 89 -15.78 4.06 -3.31
CA PHE A 89 -14.67 4.99 -3.36
C PHE A 89 -13.39 4.24 -3.65
N LYS A 90 -12.36 4.95 -4.10
CA LYS A 90 -11.03 4.38 -4.32
C LYS A 90 -10.05 5.14 -3.43
N THR A 91 -9.31 4.41 -2.59
CA THR A 91 -8.24 5.00 -1.78
C THR A 91 -7.20 5.64 -2.69
N ASN A 92 -6.54 6.69 -2.20
CA ASN A 92 -5.44 7.30 -2.93
C ASN A 92 -4.36 6.24 -3.20
N GLN A 93 -3.66 6.39 -4.32
CA GLN A 93 -2.38 5.72 -4.43
C GLN A 93 -1.48 6.27 -3.33
N GLY A 94 -0.80 5.38 -2.61
CA GLY A 94 0.34 5.80 -1.82
C GLY A 94 1.19 6.72 -2.66
N ALA A 95 1.52 7.92 -2.15
CA ALA A 95 2.82 8.44 -2.48
C ALA A 95 3.76 7.33 -2.01
N LEU A 96 4.23 6.53 -2.97
CA LEU A 96 5.42 5.73 -2.75
C LEU A 96 6.40 6.66 -2.04
N GLY A 97 7.16 6.16 -1.08
CA GLY A 97 8.46 6.81 -0.89
C GLY A 97 9.05 6.80 -2.30
N ASP A 98 9.02 7.93 -3.01
CA ASP A 98 9.31 7.96 -4.45
C ASP A 98 10.67 7.35 -4.72
N THR A 99 11.46 7.32 -3.65
CA THR A 99 12.76 6.74 -3.60
C THR A 99 12.99 5.87 -2.36
N PHE A 100 13.77 4.81 -2.54
CA PHE A 100 14.47 4.07 -1.49
C PHE A 100 15.92 4.55 -1.47
N THR A 101 16.41 4.98 -0.31
CA THR A 101 17.83 5.33 -0.13
C THR A 101 18.56 4.15 0.49
N ASP A 102 19.53 3.59 -0.24
CA ASP A 102 20.39 2.53 0.28
C ASP A 102 21.36 3.11 1.30
N ALA A 103 21.28 2.65 2.55
CA ALA A 103 22.10 3.15 3.64
C ALA A 103 23.60 2.84 3.48
N ARG A 104 23.98 1.90 2.60
CA ARG A 104 25.37 1.48 2.41
C ARG A 104 26.17 2.47 1.56
N ASP A 105 25.52 3.15 0.63
CA ASP A 105 26.18 4.06 -0.32
C ASP A 105 25.42 5.37 -0.58
N GLY A 106 24.27 5.57 0.07
CA GLY A 106 23.41 6.74 -0.09
C GLY A 106 22.70 6.79 -1.44
N LYS A 107 22.75 5.71 -2.24
CA LYS A 107 22.11 5.71 -3.55
C LYS A 107 20.59 5.70 -3.42
N VAL A 108 19.97 6.62 -4.12
CA VAL A 108 18.54 6.85 -4.16
C VAL A 108 17.97 6.13 -5.39
N TYR A 109 17.06 5.19 -5.18
CA TYR A 109 16.43 4.38 -6.22
C TYR A 109 14.96 4.70 -6.29
N LYS A 110 14.42 4.87 -7.50
CA LYS A 110 12.97 5.04 -7.63
C LYS A 110 12.23 3.77 -7.23
N MET A 111 11.05 3.90 -6.64
CA MET A 111 10.17 2.75 -6.34
C MET A 111 8.88 2.79 -7.17
N VAL A 112 8.31 1.61 -7.44
CA VAL A 112 7.04 1.42 -8.15
C VAL A 112 6.18 0.39 -7.44
N THR A 113 4.88 0.64 -7.30
CA THR A 113 3.92 -0.31 -6.75
C THR A 113 3.30 -1.12 -7.87
N ILE A 114 3.36 -2.45 -7.78
CA ILE A 114 2.69 -3.38 -8.69
C ILE A 114 1.85 -4.35 -7.85
N GLY A 115 0.53 -4.20 -7.91
CA GLY A 115 -0.39 -4.92 -7.01
C GLY A 115 -0.21 -4.48 -5.56
N GLU A 116 0.01 -5.43 -4.65
CA GLU A 116 0.25 -5.19 -3.22
C GLU A 116 1.74 -5.04 -2.86
N GLN A 117 2.65 -5.22 -3.83
CA GLN A 117 4.10 -5.20 -3.62
C GLN A 117 4.73 -3.91 -4.12
N VAL A 118 5.78 -3.46 -3.43
CA VAL A 118 6.62 -2.33 -3.82
C VAL A 118 7.94 -2.86 -4.36
N TRP A 119 8.31 -2.41 -5.56
CA TRP A 119 9.50 -2.80 -6.29
C TRP A 119 10.42 -1.60 -6.48
N MET A 120 11.72 -1.84 -6.58
CA MET A 120 12.62 -0.83 -7.14
C MET A 120 12.34 -0.71 -8.65
N ALA A 121 12.23 0.51 -9.16
CA ALA A 121 12.07 0.79 -10.59
C ALA A 121 13.40 0.69 -11.37
N GLU A 122 14.50 0.46 -10.64
CA GLU A 122 15.86 0.39 -11.16
C GLU A 122 16.58 -0.81 -10.51
N ASN A 123 17.53 -1.41 -11.22
CA ASN A 123 18.36 -2.49 -10.67
C ASN A 123 19.25 -1.98 -9.52
N LEU A 124 19.48 -2.82 -8.52
CA LEU A 124 20.42 -2.55 -7.43
C LEU A 124 21.84 -2.32 -7.99
N ALA A 125 22.47 -1.21 -7.61
CA ALA A 125 23.76 -0.78 -8.13
C ALA A 125 24.81 -0.54 -7.03
N TYR A 126 24.71 -1.29 -5.93
CA TYR A 126 25.68 -1.24 -4.84
C TYR A 126 27.02 -1.83 -5.30
N LEU A 127 28.07 -1.01 -5.35
CA LEU A 127 29.41 -1.40 -5.82
C LEU A 127 30.50 -0.98 -4.81
N PRO A 128 30.76 -1.79 -3.77
CA PRO A 128 31.81 -1.50 -2.79
C PRO A 128 33.22 -1.88 -3.28
N ALA A 129 33.32 -2.84 -4.20
CA ALA A 129 34.54 -3.27 -4.88
C ALA A 129 34.17 -3.72 -6.30
N VAL A 130 35.13 -3.92 -7.21
CA VAL A 130 34.86 -4.49 -8.54
C VAL A 130 35.94 -5.52 -8.88
N ALA A 131 35.50 -6.69 -9.32
CA ALA A 131 36.37 -7.79 -9.69
C ALA A 131 36.50 -7.91 -11.22
N GLY A 132 37.68 -8.30 -11.68
CA GLY A 132 37.94 -8.54 -13.09
C GLY A 132 37.31 -9.84 -13.62
N PRO A 133 37.23 -10.01 -14.94
CA PRO A 133 36.68 -11.20 -15.57
C PRO A 133 37.45 -12.45 -15.13
N GLY A 134 36.74 -13.46 -14.65
CA GLY A 134 37.33 -14.73 -14.21
C GLY A 134 37.61 -14.84 -12.71
N THR A 135 37.41 -13.76 -11.95
CA THR A 135 37.38 -13.85 -10.48
C THR A 135 36.00 -14.32 -10.06
N GLY A 136 35.87 -15.38 -9.27
CA GLY A 136 34.58 -15.89 -8.82
C GLY A 136 34.72 -16.73 -7.55
N SER A 137 33.66 -16.76 -6.76
CA SER A 137 33.58 -17.58 -5.56
C SER A 137 32.12 -17.91 -5.25
N ILE A 138 31.90 -19.02 -4.55
CA ILE A 138 30.59 -19.38 -3.97
C ILE A 138 30.49 -18.99 -2.49
N THR A 139 31.60 -18.56 -1.88
CA THR A 139 31.69 -18.20 -0.45
C THR A 139 32.09 -16.75 -0.22
N THR A 140 32.75 -16.12 -1.19
CA THR A 140 33.26 -14.75 -1.09
C THR A 140 32.44 -13.84 -1.99
N PRO A 141 31.90 -12.73 -1.49
CA PRO A 141 31.13 -11.79 -2.31
C PRO A 141 32.03 -11.11 -3.35
N TYR A 142 31.59 -11.09 -4.59
CA TYR A 142 32.23 -10.38 -5.69
C TYR A 142 31.20 -9.61 -6.51
N TYR A 143 31.63 -8.45 -7.01
CA TYR A 143 30.81 -7.51 -7.72
C TYR A 143 31.45 -7.20 -9.06
N TYR A 144 30.65 -7.08 -10.11
CA TYR A 144 31.15 -6.91 -11.46
C TYR A 144 30.37 -5.82 -12.20
N VAL A 145 31.04 -5.19 -13.16
CA VAL A 145 30.40 -4.31 -14.13
C VAL A 145 30.61 -4.94 -15.51
N HIS A 146 29.52 -5.14 -16.24
CA HIS A 146 29.57 -5.76 -17.57
C HIS A 146 30.57 -5.02 -18.48
N GLY A 147 31.51 -5.73 -19.09
CA GLY A 147 32.52 -5.16 -19.99
C GLY A 147 33.62 -4.33 -19.29
N TYR A 148 33.77 -4.41 -17.97
CA TYR A 148 34.84 -3.76 -17.23
C TYR A 148 35.82 -4.78 -16.65
N ASN A 149 37.11 -4.64 -16.98
CA ASN A 149 38.16 -5.60 -16.59
C ASN A 149 39.10 -5.08 -15.50
N GLY A 150 38.90 -3.84 -15.02
CA GLY A 150 39.71 -3.24 -13.96
C GLY A 150 39.20 -3.57 -12.56
N THR A 151 39.91 -3.04 -11.57
CA THR A 151 39.54 -3.14 -10.14
C THR A 151 39.18 -1.79 -9.52
N ASP A 152 39.26 -0.70 -10.29
CA ASP A 152 38.91 0.64 -9.81
C ASP A 152 37.39 0.86 -9.87
N VAL A 153 36.78 1.12 -8.71
CA VAL A 153 35.33 1.30 -8.57
C VAL A 153 34.85 2.58 -9.26
N ASN A 154 35.61 3.66 -9.21
CA ASN A 154 35.20 4.94 -9.80
C ASN A 154 35.20 4.88 -11.32
N ALA A 155 36.23 4.25 -11.91
CA ALA A 155 36.30 3.97 -13.33
C ALA A 155 35.18 3.02 -13.77
N ALA A 156 34.86 1.99 -12.97
CA ALA A 156 33.73 1.11 -13.24
C ALA A 156 32.39 1.87 -13.25
N LYS A 157 32.13 2.72 -12.24
CA LYS A 157 30.92 3.56 -12.13
C LYS A 157 30.77 4.57 -13.26
N ALA A 158 31.87 4.99 -13.89
CA ALA A 158 31.85 5.93 -15.00
C ALA A 158 31.39 5.28 -16.33
N THR A 159 31.45 3.94 -16.45
CA THR A 159 31.13 3.21 -17.68
C THR A 159 29.65 3.32 -18.05
N ALA A 160 29.33 3.23 -19.35
CA ALA A 160 27.96 3.20 -19.84
C ALA A 160 27.21 1.95 -19.36
N ASN A 161 27.90 0.81 -19.27
CA ASN A 161 27.32 -0.44 -18.81
C ASN A 161 26.87 -0.36 -17.35
N TYR A 162 27.66 0.25 -16.46
CA TYR A 162 27.21 0.48 -15.08
C TYR A 162 25.94 1.34 -15.02
N LYS A 163 25.89 2.42 -15.81
CA LYS A 163 24.74 3.34 -15.83
C LYS A 163 23.47 2.70 -16.39
N CYS A 164 23.61 1.78 -17.36
CA CYS A 164 22.49 1.14 -18.03
C CYS A 164 22.00 -0.12 -17.31
N TYR A 165 22.93 -0.96 -16.83
CA TYR A 165 22.61 -2.30 -16.34
C TYR A 165 22.84 -2.46 -14.83
N GLY A 166 23.58 -1.55 -14.20
CA GLY A 166 23.92 -1.62 -12.78
C GLY A 166 25.12 -2.53 -12.51
N VAL A 167 24.99 -3.35 -11.45
CA VAL A 167 26.05 -4.21 -10.92
C VAL A 167 25.59 -5.65 -10.98
N LEU A 168 26.53 -6.56 -11.28
CA LEU A 168 26.32 -8.00 -11.23
C LEU A 168 26.92 -8.54 -9.94
N TYR A 169 26.22 -9.47 -9.31
CA TYR A 169 26.59 -10.05 -8.02
C TYR A 169 26.71 -11.57 -8.20
N ASN A 170 27.72 -12.17 -7.57
CA ASN A 170 27.72 -13.62 -7.42
C ASN A 170 26.74 -14.04 -6.31
N TRP A 171 26.52 -15.35 -6.16
CA TRP A 171 25.57 -15.89 -5.18
C TRP A 171 25.86 -15.47 -3.73
N ALA A 172 27.13 -15.27 -3.38
CA ALA A 172 27.54 -14.92 -2.02
C ALA A 172 27.46 -13.42 -1.70
N ALA A 173 27.16 -12.57 -2.69
CA ALA A 173 27.15 -11.11 -2.58
C ALA A 173 25.78 -10.51 -2.24
#